data_AF-A0A5U3EH66-F1
#
_entry.id   AF-A0A5U3EH66-F1
#
_cell.length_a   1.000
_cell.length_b   1.000
_cell.length_c   1.000
_cell.angle_alpha   90.00
_cell.angle_beta   90.00
_cell.angle_gamma   90.00
#
_symmetry.space_group_name_H-M   'P 1'
#
loop_
_entity.id
_entity.type
_entity.pdbx_description
1 polymer ?
#
loop_
_entity_poly.entity_id
_entity_poly.type
_entity_poly.pdbx_seq_one_letter_code
_entity_poly.pdbx_strand_id
1 'polypeptide(L)'
;GKMPAFLGGLPGAALAMYHCARPENRPKIKGLLISGLIACVVGGTTEPLEFLFLFVAPVLYVIHALLTGLGFTIMAILGVTIGNTDGNIIDFVVFGILHGLSTKWYLVPVVAVIWFAVYYVIFRFAITRFNLKTPGREAEIATRIEKAIAGAPGKSGYNVPAILAALGGTENIVSLDNCITRLRLSVKDMSLVDVQALKDNRAIGVVQLNQHNLQVVIGPQVQSVKDEMVGLMNTVQA
;
A
#
# COMPACT_ATOMS: atom_id res chain seq x y z
N GLY A 1 10.44 3.29 19.93
CA GLY A 1 10.65 1.88 19.53
C GLY A 1 10.60 1.66 18.03
N LYS A 2 9.55 2.15 17.34
CA LYS A 2 9.34 1.93 15.89
C LYS A 2 10.35 2.64 14.97
N MET A 3 10.80 3.83 15.36
CA MET A 3 11.58 4.74 14.51
C MET A 3 12.82 4.12 13.82
N PRO A 4 13.65 3.28 14.45
CA PRO A 4 14.77 2.64 13.76
C PRO A 4 14.35 1.77 12.57
N ALA A 5 13.24 1.04 12.70
CA ALA A 5 12.73 0.20 11.62
C ALA A 5 12.14 1.05 10.48
N PHE A 6 11.52 2.18 10.78
CA PHE A 6 10.81 3.00 9.81
C PHE A 6 11.76 3.95 9.07
N LEU A 7 12.66 4.60 9.82
CA LEU A 7 13.60 5.61 9.30
C LEU A 7 14.89 4.98 8.76
N GLY A 8 15.20 3.74 9.12
CA GLY A 8 16.43 3.05 8.75
C GLY A 8 16.20 1.68 8.14
N GLY A 9 15.52 0.79 8.88
CA GLY A 9 15.37 -0.62 8.51
C GLY A 9 14.69 -0.84 7.16
N LEU A 10 13.45 -0.37 7.01
CA LEU A 10 12.66 -0.45 5.79
C LEU A 10 13.33 0.25 4.59
N PRO A 11 13.95 1.44 4.73
CA PRO A 11 14.84 1.98 3.69
C PRO A 11 15.99 1.04 3.29
N GLY A 12 16.63 0.38 4.26
CA GLY A 12 17.68 -0.61 4.01
C GLY A 12 17.16 -1.84 3.25
N ALA A 13 15.97 -2.34 3.62
CA ALA A 13 15.29 -3.42 2.92
C ALA A 13 14.90 -3.02 1.49
N ALA A 14 14.38 -1.81 1.29
CA ALA A 14 14.04 -1.28 -0.03
C ALA A 14 15.26 -1.23 -0.95
N LEU A 15 16.40 -0.75 -0.45
CA LEU A 15 17.65 -0.73 -1.19
C LEU A 15 18.15 -2.16 -1.50
N ALA A 16 18.05 -3.08 -0.54
CA ALA A 16 18.42 -4.48 -0.76
C ALA A 16 17.57 -5.12 -1.86
N MET A 17 16.25 -4.91 -1.85
CA MET A 17 15.34 -5.38 -2.89
C MET A 17 15.67 -4.77 -4.25
N TYR A 18 15.93 -3.46 -4.31
CA TYR A 18 16.34 -2.78 -5.55
C TYR A 18 17.62 -3.35 -6.15
N HIS A 19 18.65 -3.58 -5.32
CA HIS A 19 19.92 -4.15 -5.78
C HIS A 19 19.80 -5.61 -6.21
N CYS A 20 18.94 -6.39 -5.57
CA CYS A 20 18.71 -7.79 -5.92
C CYS A 20 17.81 -7.98 -7.14
N ALA A 21 17.10 -6.94 -7.59
CA ALA A 21 16.27 -6.99 -8.78
C ALA A 21 17.10 -7.07 -10.07
N ARG A 22 16.53 -7.73 -11.09
CA ARG A 22 17.14 -7.84 -12.42
C ARG A 22 17.31 -6.44 -13.01
N PRO A 23 18.44 -6.12 -13.68
CA PRO A 23 18.70 -4.79 -14.24
C PRO A 23 17.56 -4.26 -15.10
N GLU A 24 16.94 -5.13 -15.90
CA GLU A 24 15.80 -4.83 -16.78
C GLU A 24 14.54 -4.35 -16.03
N ASN A 25 14.32 -4.83 -14.80
CA ASN A 25 13.14 -4.52 -14.00
C ASN A 25 13.36 -3.40 -12.98
N ARG A 26 14.62 -2.96 -12.77
CA ARG A 26 14.96 -1.89 -11.81
C ARG A 26 14.15 -0.60 -12.05
N PRO A 27 13.98 -0.10 -13.29
CA PRO A 27 13.19 1.12 -13.52
C PRO A 27 11.74 0.97 -13.06
N LYS A 28 11.13 -0.21 -13.27
CA LYS A 28 9.73 -0.49 -12.90
C LYS A 28 9.55 -0.48 -11.38
N ILE A 29 10.38 -1.24 -10.67
CA ILE A 29 10.26 -1.35 -9.22
C ILE A 29 10.74 -0.10 -8.47
N LYS A 30 11.56 0.76 -9.11
CA LYS A 30 12.10 1.97 -8.48
C LYS A 30 10.99 2.90 -8.04
N GLY A 31 9.98 3.12 -8.89
CA GLY A 31 8.83 3.97 -8.54
C GLY A 31 8.06 3.43 -7.34
N LEU A 32 7.80 2.12 -7.33
CA LEU A 32 7.10 1.41 -6.26
C LEU A 32 7.85 1.45 -4.92
N LEU A 33 9.17 1.25 -4.95
CA LEU A 33 9.99 1.30 -3.74
C LEU A 33 10.10 2.73 -3.19
N ILE A 34 10.23 3.73 -4.06
CA ILE A 34 10.29 5.14 -3.64
C ILE A 34 8.95 5.58 -3.05
N SER A 35 7.82 5.26 -3.68
CA SER A 35 6.51 5.64 -3.17
C SER A 35 6.23 5.00 -1.81
N GLY A 36 6.53 3.70 -1.66
CA GLY A 36 6.41 3.00 -0.38
C GLY A 36 7.35 3.55 0.70
N LEU A 37 8.57 3.95 0.31
CA LEU A 37 9.54 4.57 1.23
C LEU A 37 9.05 5.93 1.73
N ILE A 38 8.51 6.77 0.85
CA ILE A 38 7.96 8.08 1.22
C ILE A 38 6.77 7.89 2.17
N ALA A 39 5.85 6.99 1.85
CA ALA A 39 4.71 6.67 2.71
C ALA A 39 5.16 6.19 4.10
N CYS A 40 6.18 5.33 4.17
CA CYS A 40 6.74 4.83 5.42
C CYS A 40 7.47 5.91 6.23
N VAL A 41 8.41 6.64 5.62
CA VAL A 41 9.28 7.59 6.33
C VAL A 41 8.52 8.85 6.71
N VAL A 42 7.62 9.33 5.85
CA VAL A 42 6.87 10.57 6.06
C VAL A 42 5.52 10.30 6.71
N GLY A 43 4.75 9.34 6.16
CA GLY A 43 3.40 9.04 6.60
C GLY A 43 3.32 8.07 7.78
N GLY A 44 4.35 7.26 8.03
CA GLY A 44 4.33 6.23 9.08
C GLY A 44 3.55 4.98 8.70
N THR A 45 3.19 4.82 7.43
CA THR A 45 2.51 3.64 6.91
C THR A 45 3.52 2.71 6.25
N THR A 46 3.74 1.54 6.83
CA THR A 46 4.76 0.58 6.36
C THR A 46 4.22 -0.44 5.37
N GLU A 47 2.90 -0.62 5.34
CA GLU A 47 2.17 -1.58 4.53
C GLU A 47 2.53 -1.50 3.04
N PRO A 48 2.63 -0.31 2.40
CA PRO A 48 2.97 -0.23 0.98
C PRO A 48 4.33 -0.86 0.65
N LEU A 49 5.27 -0.86 1.61
CA LEU A 49 6.59 -1.45 1.43
C LEU A 49 6.62 -2.91 1.93
N GLU A 50 5.91 -3.23 3.00
CA GLU A 50 5.84 -4.58 3.56
C GLU A 50 5.13 -5.56 2.63
N PHE A 51 4.07 -5.13 1.96
CA PHE A 51 3.31 -5.96 1.03
C PHE A 51 4.14 -6.41 -0.18
N LEU A 52 5.24 -5.70 -0.49
CA LEU A 52 6.19 -6.09 -1.53
C LEU A 52 6.87 -7.44 -1.26
N PHE A 53 7.05 -7.81 0.01
CA PHE A 53 7.73 -9.04 0.40
C PHE A 53 6.89 -9.96 1.27
N LEU A 54 5.86 -9.46 1.98
CA LEU A 54 4.98 -10.26 2.83
C LEU A 54 4.36 -11.45 2.07
N PHE A 55 3.80 -11.19 0.89
CA PHE A 55 3.09 -12.21 0.11
C PHE A 55 4.01 -13.10 -0.74
N VAL A 56 5.23 -12.65 -1.00
CA VAL A 56 6.14 -13.32 -1.94
C VAL A 56 7.23 -14.11 -1.21
N ALA A 57 7.69 -13.57 -0.09
CA ALA A 57 8.73 -14.15 0.73
C ALA A 57 8.38 -13.96 2.22
N PRO A 58 7.43 -14.77 2.76
CA PRO A 58 6.99 -14.67 4.15
C PRO A 58 8.14 -14.73 5.17
N VAL A 59 9.22 -15.43 4.82
CA VAL A 59 10.45 -15.50 5.63
C VAL A 59 11.07 -14.11 5.84
N LEU A 60 11.06 -13.23 4.82
CA LEU A 60 11.53 -11.85 4.97
C LEU A 60 10.64 -11.05 5.93
N TYR A 61 9.36 -11.36 5.99
CA TYR A 61 8.44 -10.74 6.95
C TYR A 61 8.70 -11.21 8.39
N VAL A 62 9.00 -12.49 8.60
CA VAL A 62 9.42 -12.99 9.92
C VAL A 62 10.72 -12.31 10.36
N ILE A 63 11.71 -12.19 9.47
CA ILE A 63 12.95 -11.46 9.72
C ILE A 63 12.64 -10.00 10.06
N HIS A 64 11.79 -9.34 9.28
CA HIS A 64 11.35 -7.97 9.54
C HIS A 64 10.73 -7.84 10.93
N ALA A 65 9.79 -8.71 11.31
CA ALA A 65 9.11 -8.67 12.59
C ALA A 65 10.09 -8.83 13.77
N LEU A 66 11.05 -9.75 13.66
CA LEU A 66 12.10 -9.94 14.67
C LEU A 66 13.01 -8.72 14.80
N LEU A 67 13.48 -8.18 13.66
CA LEU A 67 14.32 -6.99 13.65
C LEU A 67 13.57 -5.74 14.15
N THR A 68 12.28 -5.63 13.86
CA THR A 68 11.44 -4.56 14.41
C THR A 68 11.35 -4.70 15.93
N GLY A 69 11.06 -5.89 16.45
CA GLY A 69 11.05 -6.18 17.89
C GLY A 69 12.38 -5.86 18.59
N LEU A 70 13.50 -6.25 17.99
CA LEU A 70 14.84 -5.90 18.49
C LEU A 70 15.07 -4.38 18.48
N GLY A 71 14.54 -3.67 17.48
CA GLY A 71 14.60 -2.21 17.43
C GLY A 71 13.89 -1.57 18.62
N PHE A 72 12.73 -2.11 19.02
CA PHE A 72 12.06 -1.68 20.25
C PHE A 72 12.93 -1.92 21.49
N THR A 73 13.51 -3.11 21.61
CA THR A 73 14.37 -3.47 22.74
C THR A 73 15.60 -2.56 22.85
N ILE A 74 16.29 -2.30 21.74
CA ILE A 74 17.47 -1.42 21.73
C ILE A 74 17.11 0.00 22.15
N MET A 75 16.00 0.55 21.64
CA MET A 75 15.55 1.89 22.02
C MET A 75 15.17 1.97 23.50
N ALA A 76 14.61 0.89 24.06
CA ALA A 76 14.30 0.79 25.48
C ALA A 76 15.59 0.74 26.33
N ILE A 77 16.59 -0.08 25.94
CA ILE A 77 17.87 -0.18 26.64
C ILE A 77 18.63 1.16 26.64
N LEU A 78 18.61 1.88 25.53
CA LEU A 78 19.20 3.22 25.41
C LEU A 78 18.41 4.29 26.18
N GLY A 79 17.23 3.94 26.69
CA GLY A 79 16.33 4.84 27.41
C GLY A 79 15.83 5.99 26.55
N VAL A 80 15.61 5.74 25.25
CA VAL A 80 15.02 6.73 24.33
C VAL A 80 13.52 6.72 24.50
N THR A 81 12.98 7.82 25.02
CA THR A 81 11.57 7.98 25.33
C THR A 81 10.98 9.07 24.46
N ILE A 82 10.50 8.66 23.29
CA ILE A 82 9.63 9.46 22.43
C ILE A 82 8.25 8.84 22.55
N GLY A 83 7.20 9.67 22.62
CA GLY A 83 5.81 9.23 22.81
C GLY A 83 5.39 8.11 21.84
N ASN A 84 4.27 7.43 22.12
CA ASN A 84 3.79 6.35 21.25
C ASN A 84 3.35 6.91 19.90
N THR A 85 4.29 7.02 18.98
CA THR A 85 4.10 7.60 17.66
C THR A 85 4.03 6.52 16.58
N ASP A 86 3.57 6.90 15.39
CA ASP A 86 3.58 6.01 14.23
C ASP A 86 5.00 5.73 13.76
N GLY A 87 5.96 6.58 14.15
CA GLY A 87 7.40 6.34 14.01
C GLY A 87 8.00 6.98 12.77
N ASN A 88 7.23 7.86 12.12
CA ASN A 88 7.66 8.63 10.96
C ASN A 88 8.55 9.83 11.34
N ILE A 89 9.04 10.55 10.33
CA ILE A 89 9.94 11.69 10.52
C ILE A 89 9.22 12.89 11.16
N ILE A 90 7.92 13.06 10.90
CA ILE A 90 7.12 14.13 11.48
C ILE A 90 7.04 13.93 12.99
N ASP A 91 6.73 12.72 13.41
CA ASP A 91 6.68 12.29 14.81
C ASP A 91 8.03 12.45 15.50
N PHE A 92 9.11 12.10 14.80
CA PHE A 92 10.47 12.28 15.31
C PHE A 92 10.78 13.76 15.59
N VAL A 93 10.38 14.67 14.70
CA VAL A 93 10.55 16.11 14.92
C VAL A 93 9.65 16.59 16.05
N VAL A 94 8.34 16.34 15.95
CA VAL A 94 7.32 16.89 16.84
C VAL A 94 7.45 16.33 18.25
N PHE A 95 7.52 15.00 18.40
CA PHE A 95 7.54 14.34 19.71
C PHE A 95 8.95 14.03 20.23
N GLY A 96 9.97 14.09 19.36
CA GLY A 96 11.37 13.88 19.73
C GLY A 96 12.12 15.19 19.93
N ILE A 97 12.42 15.89 18.82
CA ILE A 97 13.28 17.09 18.82
C ILE A 97 12.66 18.24 19.61
N LEU A 98 11.39 18.56 19.35
CA LEU A 98 10.73 19.71 19.98
C LEU A 98 10.47 19.52 21.48
N HIS A 99 10.54 18.28 21.98
CA HIS A 99 10.40 17.96 23.41
C HIS A 99 11.73 18.02 24.17
N GLY A 100 12.80 18.54 23.54
CA GLY A 100 14.10 18.76 24.17
C GLY A 100 14.91 17.48 24.37
N LEU A 101 15.98 17.57 25.18
CA LEU A 101 16.97 16.49 25.34
C LEU A 101 16.47 15.32 26.21
N SER A 102 15.38 15.49 26.95
CA SER A 102 14.79 14.46 27.81
C SER A 102 14.35 13.22 27.02
N THR A 103 14.04 13.38 25.74
CA THR A 103 13.64 12.28 24.85
C THR A 103 14.83 11.46 24.33
N LYS A 104 16.06 11.98 24.45
CA LYS A 104 17.29 11.44 23.83
C LYS A 104 17.15 11.21 22.32
N TRP A 105 16.42 12.09 21.62
CA TRP A 105 16.14 11.99 20.19
C TRP A 105 17.41 11.83 19.33
N TYR A 106 18.55 12.39 19.75
CA TYR A 106 19.81 12.33 19.01
C TYR A 106 20.36 10.90 18.82
N LEU A 107 19.92 9.93 19.63
CA LEU A 107 20.26 8.52 19.45
C LEU A 107 19.46 7.87 18.31
N VAL A 108 18.28 8.41 17.95
CA VAL A 108 17.42 7.83 16.92
C VAL A 108 18.11 7.79 15.54
N PRO A 109 18.71 8.87 15.02
CA PRO A 109 19.43 8.80 13.73
C PRO A 109 20.59 7.81 13.75
N VAL A 110 21.33 7.72 14.87
CA VAL A 110 22.45 6.79 15.02
C VAL A 110 21.96 5.34 14.92
N VAL A 111 20.92 5.00 15.69
CA VAL A 111 20.32 3.66 15.65
C VAL A 111 19.68 3.39 14.29
N ALA A 112 19.05 4.38 13.65
CA ALA A 112 18.48 4.23 12.32
C ALA A 112 19.53 3.92 11.25
N VAL A 113 20.71 4.57 11.28
CA VAL A 113 21.82 4.25 10.36
C VAL A 113 22.34 2.83 10.58
N ILE A 114 22.47 2.40 11.84
CA ILE A 114 22.85 1.02 12.16
C ILE A 114 21.78 0.05 11.65
N TRP A 115 20.50 0.34 11.90
CA TRP A 115 19.37 -0.48 11.44
C TRP A 115 19.29 -0.57 9.93
N PHE A 116 19.59 0.52 9.21
CA PHE A 116 19.70 0.54 7.76
C PHE A 116 20.72 -0.48 7.27
N ALA A 117 21.93 -0.45 7.83
CA ALA A 117 22.99 -1.38 7.44
C ALA A 117 22.61 -2.83 7.79
N VAL A 118 22.06 -3.08 8.98
CA VAL A 118 21.61 -4.40 9.42
C VAL A 118 20.53 -4.96 8.50
N TYR A 119 19.47 -4.19 8.24
CA TYR A 119 18.40 -4.61 7.32
C TYR A 119 18.94 -4.86 5.92
N TYR A 120 19.75 -3.95 5.39
CA TYR A 120 20.32 -4.09 4.06
C TYR A 120 21.12 -5.40 3.91
N VAL A 121 22.02 -5.68 4.85
CA VAL A 121 22.86 -6.88 4.81
C VAL A 121 22.02 -8.14 4.97
N ILE A 122 21.13 -8.19 5.96
CA ILE A 122 20.31 -9.38 6.23
C ILE A 122 19.34 -9.65 5.08
N PHE A 123 18.63 -8.63 4.58
CA PHE A 123 17.71 -8.80 3.45
C PHE A 123 18.48 -9.23 2.21
N ARG A 124 19.59 -8.56 1.86
CA ARG A 124 20.38 -8.92 0.68
C ARG A 124 20.93 -10.34 0.79
N PHE A 125 21.42 -10.73 1.97
CA PHE A 125 21.89 -12.08 2.22
C PHE A 125 20.76 -13.10 2.07
N ALA A 126 19.61 -12.89 2.72
CA ALA A 126 18.47 -13.80 2.63
C ALA A 126 17.95 -13.95 1.19
N ILE A 127 17.81 -12.83 0.47
CA ILE A 127 17.33 -12.81 -0.92
C ILE A 127 18.25 -13.59 -1.85
N THR A 128 19.56 -13.39 -1.73
CA THR A 128 20.55 -14.04 -2.59
C THR A 128 20.78 -15.50 -2.21
N ARG A 129 20.89 -15.80 -0.90
CA ARG A 129 21.20 -17.14 -0.39
C ARG A 129 20.07 -18.15 -0.57
N PHE A 130 18.82 -17.71 -0.39
CA PHE A 130 17.63 -18.55 -0.53
C PHE A 130 16.90 -18.32 -1.85
N ASN A 131 17.49 -17.53 -2.75
CA ASN A 131 16.92 -17.18 -4.04
C ASN A 131 15.46 -16.68 -3.95
N LEU A 132 15.17 -15.83 -2.96
CA LEU A 132 13.81 -15.36 -2.70
C LEU A 132 13.32 -14.45 -3.83
N LYS A 133 12.06 -14.63 -4.22
CA LYS A 133 11.46 -14.02 -5.41
C LYS A 133 11.00 -12.57 -5.22
N THR A 134 11.80 -11.72 -4.58
CA THR A 134 11.43 -10.32 -4.31
C THR A 134 11.07 -9.55 -5.59
N PRO A 135 10.27 -8.46 -5.50
CA PRO A 135 9.84 -7.71 -6.67
C PRO A 135 11.01 -7.31 -7.58
N GLY A 136 10.84 -7.52 -8.88
CA GLY A 136 11.87 -7.27 -9.89
C GLY A 136 12.82 -8.46 -10.13
N ARG A 137 12.76 -9.53 -9.34
CA ARG A 137 13.48 -10.81 -9.62
C ARG A 137 12.69 -11.78 -10.50
N GLU A 138 11.36 -11.67 -10.52
CA GLU A 138 10.47 -12.32 -11.50
C GLU A 138 9.55 -11.27 -12.12
N ALA A 139 9.40 -11.31 -13.45
CA ALA A 139 8.69 -10.27 -14.21
C ALA A 139 7.20 -10.22 -13.89
N GLU A 140 6.54 -11.37 -13.68
CA GLU A 140 5.10 -11.42 -13.36
C GLU A 140 4.75 -10.88 -11.97
N ILE A 141 5.66 -11.01 -10.99
CA ILE A 141 5.39 -10.66 -9.59
C ILE A 141 5.34 -9.14 -9.41
N ALA A 142 6.25 -8.41 -10.07
CA ALA A 142 6.25 -6.95 -10.02
C ALA A 142 4.95 -6.37 -10.61
N THR A 143 4.46 -6.92 -11.73
CA THR A 143 3.21 -6.47 -12.38
C THR A 143 1.97 -6.84 -11.57
N ARG A 144 1.95 -7.99 -10.87
CA ARG A 144 0.86 -8.35 -9.95
C ARG A 144 0.83 -7.46 -8.71
N ILE A 145 1.99 -7.10 -8.17
CA ILE A 145 2.11 -6.23 -7.00
C ILE A 145 1.88 -4.77 -7.37
N GLU A 146 2.32 -4.29 -8.53
CA GLU A 146 1.85 -3.01 -9.09
C GLU A 146 0.32 -3.04 -9.27
N LYS A 147 -0.27 -4.11 -9.78
CA LYS A 147 -1.73 -4.21 -9.87
C LYS A 147 -2.44 -4.27 -8.50
N ALA A 148 -1.77 -4.76 -7.45
CA ALA A 148 -2.32 -4.87 -6.10
C ALA A 148 -2.09 -3.60 -5.25
N ILE A 149 -0.98 -2.89 -5.48
CA ILE A 149 -0.57 -1.68 -4.75
C ILE A 149 -0.98 -0.41 -5.51
N ALA A 150 -0.85 -0.40 -6.85
CA ALA A 150 -1.17 0.75 -7.67
C ALA A 150 -2.64 0.77 -8.11
N GLY A 151 -3.32 -0.37 -8.30
CA GLY A 151 -4.61 -0.38 -9.02
C GLY A 151 -4.42 0.17 -10.46
N ALA A 152 -4.51 -0.68 -11.47
CA ALA A 152 -4.33 -0.25 -12.86
C ALA A 152 -5.63 0.33 -13.46
N PRO A 153 -5.55 0.90 -14.68
CA PRO A 153 -5.30 2.30 -15.04
C PRO A 153 -6.58 3.18 -14.92
N GLY A 154 -6.42 4.36 -14.33
CA GLY A 154 -7.50 5.30 -13.97
C GLY A 154 -7.15 5.93 -12.63
N LYS A 155 -7.63 7.14 -12.29
CA LYS A 155 -7.29 7.80 -11.01
C LYS A 155 -7.67 6.92 -9.80
N SER A 156 -8.63 6.01 -9.98
CA SER A 156 -9.11 5.05 -8.99
C SER A 156 -8.46 3.66 -9.03
N GLY A 157 -7.69 3.33 -10.07
CA GLY A 157 -7.10 2.00 -10.26
C GLY A 157 -8.09 0.89 -10.63
N TYR A 158 -9.23 1.29 -11.18
CA TYR A 158 -10.26 0.44 -11.79
C TYR A 158 -10.59 0.94 -13.20
N ASN A 159 -11.07 0.04 -14.06
CA ASN A 159 -11.63 0.42 -15.37
C ASN A 159 -13.07 0.94 -15.17
N VAL A 160 -13.18 2.17 -14.68
CA VAL A 160 -14.48 2.80 -14.36
C VAL A 160 -15.43 2.87 -15.55
N PRO A 161 -14.98 3.18 -16.79
CA PRO A 161 -15.86 3.12 -17.97
C PRO A 161 -16.48 1.73 -18.20
N ALA A 162 -15.69 0.66 -18.04
CA ALA A 162 -16.21 -0.71 -18.19
C ALA A 162 -17.14 -1.11 -17.05
N ILE A 163 -16.87 -0.67 -15.81
CA ILE A 163 -17.78 -0.86 -14.66
C ILE A 163 -19.11 -0.14 -14.92
N LEU A 164 -19.07 1.11 -15.41
CA LEU A 164 -20.25 1.88 -15.75
C LEU A 164 -21.08 1.21 -16.86
N ALA A 165 -20.42 0.68 -17.90
CA ALA A 165 -21.09 -0.09 -18.94
C ALA A 165 -21.74 -1.37 -18.38
N ALA A 166 -21.05 -2.09 -17.50
CA ALA A 166 -21.58 -3.29 -16.84
C ALA A 166 -22.75 -3.00 -15.89
N LEU A 167 -22.93 -1.75 -15.44
CA LEU A 167 -24.10 -1.31 -14.67
C LEU A 167 -25.30 -0.94 -15.55
N GLY A 168 -25.20 -1.08 -16.88
CA GLY A 168 -26.24 -0.67 -17.83
C GLY A 168 -26.11 0.78 -18.29
N GLY A 169 -24.96 1.43 -18.06
CA GLY A 169 -24.69 2.80 -18.47
C GLY A 169 -25.21 3.87 -17.48
N THR A 170 -24.93 5.13 -17.81
CA THR A 170 -25.29 6.30 -16.98
C THR A 170 -26.80 6.41 -16.77
N GLU A 171 -27.59 6.07 -17.79
CA GLU A 171 -29.04 6.19 -17.77
C GLU A 171 -29.72 5.19 -16.83
N ASN A 172 -29.06 4.06 -16.55
CA ASN A 172 -29.58 3.05 -15.65
C ASN A 172 -29.37 3.42 -14.18
N ILE A 173 -28.45 4.33 -13.85
CA ILE A 173 -28.12 4.70 -12.46
C ILE A 173 -29.04 5.83 -11.99
N VAL A 174 -29.80 5.57 -10.92
CA VAL A 174 -30.68 6.54 -10.24
C VAL A 174 -29.94 7.27 -9.13
N SER A 175 -29.17 6.53 -8.32
CA SER A 175 -28.34 7.10 -7.27
C SER A 175 -27.05 6.30 -7.09
N LEU A 176 -25.98 7.03 -6.76
CA LEU A 176 -24.64 6.49 -6.59
C LEU A 176 -24.04 7.04 -5.30
N ASP A 177 -23.76 6.15 -4.35
CA ASP A 177 -23.08 6.47 -3.10
C ASP A 177 -22.05 5.40 -2.73
N ASN A 178 -21.28 5.60 -1.66
CA ASN A 178 -20.30 4.62 -1.21
C ASN A 178 -20.15 4.61 0.32
N CYS A 179 -19.69 3.47 0.84
CA CYS A 179 -19.13 3.38 2.19
C CYS A 179 -17.61 3.27 2.12
N ILE A 180 -16.99 2.61 3.10
CA ILE A 180 -15.53 2.39 3.16
C ILE A 180 -15.07 1.41 2.07
N THR A 181 -15.87 0.39 1.73
CA THR A 181 -15.44 -0.67 0.80
C THR A 181 -16.44 -1.03 -0.30
N ARG A 182 -17.61 -0.39 -0.33
CA ARG A 182 -18.72 -0.77 -1.21
C ARG A 182 -19.35 0.42 -1.89
N LEU A 183 -19.60 0.29 -3.18
CA LEU A 183 -20.43 1.19 -3.96
C LEU A 183 -21.89 0.81 -3.70
N ARG A 184 -22.73 1.76 -3.34
CA ARG A 184 -24.17 1.60 -3.14
C ARG A 184 -24.88 2.27 -4.30
N LEU A 185 -25.62 1.48 -5.06
CA LEU A 185 -26.27 1.93 -6.28
C LEU A 185 -27.77 1.67 -6.18
N SER A 186 -28.54 2.64 -6.65
CA SER A 186 -29.92 2.42 -7.08
C SER A 186 -29.96 2.48 -8.61
N VAL A 187 -30.54 1.48 -9.25
CA VAL A 187 -30.67 1.33 -10.71
C VAL A 187 -32.13 1.24 -11.14
N LYS A 188 -32.42 1.68 -12.37
CA LYS A 188 -33.77 1.61 -12.95
C LYS A 188 -34.14 0.17 -13.27
N ASP A 189 -33.22 -0.57 -13.89
CA ASP A 189 -33.41 -1.95 -14.34
C ASP A 189 -32.22 -2.83 -13.95
N MET A 190 -32.48 -3.85 -13.12
CA MET A 190 -31.46 -4.82 -12.68
C MET A 190 -31.05 -5.79 -13.78
N SER A 191 -31.88 -5.99 -14.82
CA SER A 191 -31.57 -6.93 -15.91
C SER A 191 -30.44 -6.45 -16.81
N LEU A 192 -30.19 -5.13 -16.85
CA LEU A 192 -29.09 -4.50 -17.57
C LEU A 192 -27.75 -4.60 -16.82
N VAL A 193 -27.76 -5.09 -15.57
CA VAL A 193 -26.54 -5.22 -14.76
C VAL A 193 -25.86 -6.54 -15.04
N ASP A 194 -24.66 -6.48 -15.61
CA ASP A 194 -23.81 -7.65 -15.84
C ASP A 194 -22.88 -7.89 -14.64
N VAL A 195 -23.32 -8.81 -13.78
CA VAL A 195 -22.57 -9.24 -12.59
C VAL A 195 -21.22 -9.88 -12.94
N GLN A 196 -21.13 -10.58 -14.07
CA GLN A 196 -19.89 -11.23 -14.47
C GLN A 196 -18.90 -10.20 -14.96
N ALA A 197 -19.32 -9.26 -15.81
CA ALA A 197 -18.48 -8.16 -16.26
C ALA A 197 -18.00 -7.27 -15.09
N LEU A 198 -18.82 -7.06 -14.06
CA LEU A 198 -18.39 -6.35 -12.84
C LEU A 198 -17.25 -7.08 -12.12
N LYS A 199 -17.34 -8.41 -11.97
CA LYS A 199 -16.27 -9.23 -11.37
C LYS A 199 -15.01 -9.26 -12.24
N ASP A 200 -15.17 -9.34 -13.55
CA ASP A 200 -14.07 -9.29 -14.52
C ASP A 200 -13.35 -7.93 -14.47
N ASN A 201 -14.09 -6.86 -14.14
CA ASN A 201 -13.56 -5.53 -13.85
C ASN A 201 -13.17 -5.34 -12.37
N ARG A 202 -12.80 -6.43 -11.69
CA ARG A 202 -12.18 -6.47 -10.35
C ARG A 202 -13.12 -6.15 -9.18
N ALA A 203 -14.44 -6.18 -9.37
CA ALA A 203 -15.35 -6.19 -8.22
C ALA A 203 -15.12 -7.46 -7.39
N ILE A 204 -14.87 -7.29 -6.09
CA ILE A 204 -14.69 -8.38 -5.12
C ILE A 204 -16.00 -9.17 -4.94
N GLY A 205 -17.13 -8.49 -5.07
CA GLY A 205 -18.44 -9.09 -4.99
C GLY A 205 -19.54 -8.14 -5.42
N VAL A 206 -20.69 -8.69 -5.79
CA VAL A 206 -21.89 -7.93 -6.13
C VAL A 206 -23.04 -8.52 -5.31
N VAL A 207 -23.73 -7.67 -4.56
CA VAL A 207 -24.85 -8.05 -3.70
C VAL A 207 -26.09 -7.32 -4.21
N GLN A 208 -27.00 -8.05 -4.84
CA GLN A 208 -28.31 -7.51 -5.21
C GLN A 208 -29.21 -7.55 -3.98
N LEU A 209 -29.69 -6.38 -3.53
CA LEU A 209 -30.53 -6.27 -2.34
C LEU A 209 -32.01 -6.41 -2.69
N ASN A 210 -32.42 -5.83 -3.81
CA ASN A 210 -33.78 -5.91 -4.36
C ASN A 210 -33.74 -5.57 -5.86
N GLN A 211 -34.90 -5.41 -6.51
CA GLN A 211 -35.00 -5.14 -7.95
C GLN A 211 -34.39 -3.80 -8.41
N HIS A 212 -34.11 -2.88 -7.49
CA HIS A 212 -33.56 -1.55 -7.82
C HIS A 212 -32.25 -1.25 -7.09
N ASN A 213 -31.86 -1.99 -6.05
CA ASN A 213 -30.70 -1.65 -5.23
C ASN A 213 -29.66 -2.76 -5.30
N LEU A 214 -28.41 -2.38 -5.57
CA LEU A 214 -27.27 -3.27 -5.51
C LEU A 214 -26.09 -2.63 -4.77
N GLN A 215 -25.22 -3.49 -4.22
CA GLN A 215 -23.93 -3.10 -3.69
C GLN A 215 -22.81 -3.81 -4.44
N VAL A 216 -21.84 -3.05 -4.93
CA VAL A 216 -20.64 -3.59 -5.56
C VAL A 216 -19.48 -3.41 -4.58
N VAL A 217 -18.89 -4.51 -4.14
CA VAL A 217 -17.74 -4.52 -3.24
C VAL A 217 -16.48 -4.27 -4.07
N ILE A 218 -15.86 -3.11 -3.86
CA ILE A 218 -14.65 -2.66 -4.57
C ILE A 218 -13.44 -2.72 -3.64
N GLY A 219 -13.62 -2.47 -2.34
CA GLY A 219 -12.53 -2.30 -1.39
C GLY A 219 -12.20 -0.82 -1.13
N PRO A 220 -11.04 -0.51 -0.51
CA PRO A 220 -10.72 0.83 0.01
C PRO A 220 -10.74 1.96 -1.02
N GLN A 221 -10.61 1.63 -2.31
CA GLN A 221 -10.58 2.58 -3.42
C GLN A 221 -11.97 3.02 -3.92
N VAL A 222 -13.04 2.59 -3.23
CA VAL A 222 -14.42 2.81 -3.68
C VAL A 222 -14.79 4.30 -3.81
N GLN A 223 -14.22 5.18 -2.98
CA GLN A 223 -14.42 6.63 -3.08
C GLN A 223 -13.91 7.16 -4.41
N SER A 224 -12.68 6.78 -4.79
CA SER A 224 -12.08 7.20 -6.04
C SER A 224 -12.84 6.67 -7.26
N VAL A 225 -13.35 5.44 -7.18
CA VAL A 225 -14.21 4.86 -8.24
C VAL A 225 -15.51 5.65 -8.39
N LYS A 226 -16.16 6.04 -7.27
CA LYS A 226 -17.35 6.88 -7.29
C LYS A 226 -17.07 8.23 -7.96
N ASP A 227 -16.01 8.91 -7.54
CA ASP A 227 -15.69 10.26 -8.04
C ASP A 227 -15.42 10.24 -9.56
N GLU A 228 -14.70 9.21 -10.04
CA GLU A 228 -14.44 9.01 -11.47
C GLU A 228 -15.73 8.66 -12.25
N MET A 229 -16.62 7.85 -11.67
CA MET A 229 -17.90 7.50 -12.27
C MET A 229 -18.83 8.70 -12.38
N VAL A 230 -18.91 9.55 -11.34
CA VAL A 230 -19.66 10.81 -11.37
C VAL A 230 -19.10 11.75 -12.45
N GLY A 231 -17.78 11.84 -12.58
CA GLY A 231 -17.14 12.63 -13.65
C GLY A 231 -17.54 12.18 -15.05
N LEU A 232 -17.61 10.86 -15.29
CA LEU A 232 -18.09 10.29 -16.56
C LEU A 232 -19.57 10.56 -16.79
N MET A 233 -20.41 10.41 -15.76
CA MET A 233 -21.85 10.69 -15.85
C MET A 233 -22.15 12.14 -16.24
N ASN A 234 -21.38 13.10 -15.71
CA ASN A 234 -21.58 14.52 -16.00
C ASN A 234 -21.07 14.93 -17.40
N THR A 235 -20.08 14.23 -17.93
CA THR A 235 -19.50 14.53 -19.26
C THR A 235 -20.42 14.06 -20.39
N VAL A 236 -21.23 13.02 -20.16
CA VAL A 236 -22.19 12.48 -21.14
C VAL A 236 -23.50 13.32 -21.21
N GLN A 237 -23.75 14.20 -20.23
CA GLN A 237 -24.93 15.08 -20.17
C GLN A 237 -24.70 16.48 -20.74
N ALA A 238 -23.48 16.83 -21.14
CA ALA A 238 -23.11 18.10 -21.76
C ALA A 238 -23.02 17.95 -23.29
#